data_AF-A0A6N7WGU5-F1
#
_entry.id   AF-A0A6N7WGU5-F1
#
_cell.length_a   1.000
_cell.length_b   1.000
_cell.length_c   1.000
_cell.angle_alpha   90.00
_cell.angle_beta   90.00
_cell.angle_gamma   90.00
#
_symmetry.space_group_name_H-M   'P 1'
#
loop_
_entity.id
_entity.type
_entity.pdbx_description
1 polymer ?
#
loop_
_entity_poly.entity_id
_entity_poly.type
_entity_poly.pdbx_seq_one_letter_code
_entity_poly.pdbx_strand_id
1 'polypeptide(L)'
;MREANRFIEKHHRHSGRVQGCKFCVALSDGLGVIHGVAVAGRPISRYLDDGRTAEVTRLCTDGTFNGCSFLYGCCARIAREMGFRKIITYTLAEENGASLRASGWSCAPGFRGGGSWNVPGRPRAESRNTGPKRMYYKELR
;
A
#
# COMPACT_ATOMS: atom_id res chain seq x y z
N MET A 1 6.46 -9.02 9.55
CA MET A 1 6.94 -7.69 9.12
C MET A 1 8.45 -7.60 8.87
N ARG A 2 9.33 -8.13 9.74
CA ARG A 2 10.81 -7.95 9.59
C ARG A 2 11.32 -8.32 8.19
N GLU A 3 10.89 -9.45 7.67
CA GLU A 3 11.28 -9.93 6.34
C GLU A 3 10.74 -9.06 5.20
N ALA A 4 9.47 -8.61 5.30
CA ALA A 4 8.91 -7.65 4.36
C ALA A 4 9.72 -6.35 4.32
N ASN A 5 10.11 -5.82 5.48
CA ASN A 5 10.96 -4.63 5.53
C ASN A 5 12.34 -4.88 4.91
N ARG A 6 12.97 -6.04 5.14
CA ARG A 6 14.24 -6.41 4.49
C ARG A 6 14.11 -6.41 2.97
N PHE A 7 13.02 -6.96 2.44
CA PHE A 7 12.77 -6.94 1.00
C PHE A 7 12.54 -5.51 0.47
N ILE A 8 11.74 -4.71 1.18
CA ILE A 8 11.45 -3.30 0.81
C ILE A 8 12.74 -2.47 0.80
N GLU A 9 13.58 -2.57 1.83
CA GLU A 9 14.83 -1.81 1.92
C GLU A 9 15.79 -2.14 0.77
N LYS A 10 15.76 -3.38 0.26
CA LYS A 10 16.58 -3.82 -0.87
C LYS A 10 16.05 -3.37 -2.23
N HIS A 11 14.73 -3.36 -2.45
CA HIS A 11 14.15 -3.23 -3.79
C HIS A 11 13.27 -1.98 -4.01
N HIS A 12 12.79 -1.33 -2.94
CA HIS A 12 11.87 -0.21 -3.07
C HIS A 12 12.61 1.11 -3.30
N ARG A 13 12.51 1.66 -4.51
CA ARG A 13 13.26 2.85 -4.96
C ARG A 13 12.96 4.13 -4.16
N HIS A 14 11.70 4.33 -3.74
CA HIS A 14 11.24 5.61 -3.22
C HIS A 14 10.85 5.64 -1.72
N SER A 15 10.55 4.49 -1.12
CA SER A 15 9.97 4.39 0.22
C SER A 15 10.80 3.45 1.08
N GLY A 16 11.01 3.82 2.34
CA GLY A 16 11.73 3.00 3.30
C GLY A 16 10.84 2.04 4.08
N ARG A 17 11.42 1.50 5.16
CA ARG A 17 10.76 0.58 6.11
C ARG A 17 9.39 1.07 6.59
N VAL A 18 8.51 0.13 6.84
CA VAL A 18 7.20 0.36 7.46
C VAL A 18 7.30 0.18 8.97
N GLN A 19 6.70 1.09 9.74
CA GLN A 19 6.75 1.09 11.21
C GLN A 19 5.72 0.17 11.87
N GLY A 20 4.60 -0.14 11.20
CA GLY A 20 3.54 -0.98 11.76
C GLY A 20 2.64 -1.59 10.69
N CYS A 21 1.98 -2.70 11.03
CA CYS A 21 1.04 -3.39 10.14
C CYS A 21 -0.06 -4.07 10.93
N LYS A 22 -1.14 -4.40 10.23
CA LYS A 22 -2.10 -5.42 10.64
C LYS A 22 -1.68 -6.79 10.09
N PHE A 23 -1.15 -6.82 8.87
CA PHE A 23 -0.60 -8.04 8.26
C PHE A 23 0.41 -7.70 7.14
N CYS A 24 1.17 -8.72 6.74
CA CYS A 24 2.05 -8.67 5.57
C CYS A 24 1.75 -9.86 4.67
N VAL A 25 1.97 -9.70 3.37
CA VAL A 25 1.82 -10.77 2.36
C VAL A 25 3.10 -10.82 1.55
N ALA A 26 3.56 -12.01 1.22
CA ALA A 26 4.65 -12.24 0.28
C ALA A 26 4.14 -12.95 -0.97
N LEU A 27 4.75 -12.63 -2.11
CA LEU A 27 4.72 -13.41 -3.33
C LEU A 27 6.03 -14.19 -3.37
N SER A 28 5.94 -15.52 -3.40
CA SER A 28 7.09 -16.41 -3.54
C SER A 28 6.89 -17.42 -4.66
N ASP A 29 8.00 -17.90 -5.22
CA ASP A 29 7.99 -19.01 -6.18
C ASP A 29 7.87 -20.38 -5.50
N GLY A 30 7.91 -21.45 -6.30
CA GLY A 30 7.84 -22.83 -5.80
C GLY A 30 9.07 -23.28 -4.99
N LEU A 31 10.17 -22.52 -5.01
CA LEU A 31 11.37 -22.76 -4.22
C LEU A 31 11.39 -21.92 -2.93
N GLY A 32 10.38 -21.07 -2.72
CA GLY A 32 10.25 -20.20 -1.56
C GLY A 32 10.98 -18.86 -1.68
N VAL A 33 11.49 -18.51 -2.87
CA VAL A 33 12.15 -17.21 -3.09
C VAL A 33 11.10 -16.11 -3.14
N ILE A 34 11.28 -15.05 -2.34
CA ILE A 34 10.36 -13.91 -2.31
C ILE A 34 10.65 -12.98 -3.50
N HIS A 35 9.62 -12.70 -4.29
CA HIS A 35 9.64 -11.79 -5.45
C HIS A 35 8.87 -10.48 -5.20
N GLY A 36 8.09 -10.43 -4.13
CA GLY A 36 7.40 -9.21 -3.74
C GLY A 36 6.72 -9.31 -2.40
N VAL A 37 6.45 -8.16 -1.81
CA VAL A 37 5.80 -8.04 -0.52
C VAL A 37 4.79 -6.90 -0.51
N ALA A 38 3.75 -7.06 0.29
CA ALA A 38 2.81 -6.00 0.60
C ALA A 38 2.60 -5.91 2.12
N VAL A 39 2.43 -4.68 2.61
CA VAL A 39 2.23 -4.38 4.02
C VAL A 39 0.94 -3.56 4.16
N ALA A 40 -0.04 -4.17 4.82
CA ALA A 40 -1.33 -3.55 5.08
C ALA A 40 -1.47 -3.18 6.57
N GLY A 41 -2.07 -2.03 6.84
CA GLY A 41 -2.20 -1.50 8.19
C GLY A 41 -3.37 -0.54 8.34
N ARG A 42 -3.34 0.21 9.45
CA ARG A 42 -4.24 1.35 9.64
C ARG A 42 -3.95 2.42 8.58
N PRO A 43 -4.96 3.15 8.10
CA PRO A 43 -4.76 4.27 7.21
C PRO A 43 -3.79 5.31 7.80
N ILE A 44 -2.91 5.85 6.95
CA ILE A 44 -1.98 6.91 7.36
C ILE A 44 -2.75 8.21 7.65
N SER A 45 -3.81 8.46 6.89
CA SER A 45 -4.73 9.57 7.14
C SER A 45 -5.64 9.24 8.32
N ARG A 46 -5.56 10.05 9.39
CA ARG A 46 -6.41 9.91 10.58
C ARG A 46 -7.91 9.98 10.27
N TYR A 47 -8.30 10.68 9.20
CA TYR A 47 -9.70 10.82 8.80
C TYR A 47 -10.29 9.52 8.25
N LEU A 48 -9.45 8.58 7.81
CA LEU A 48 -9.85 7.28 7.28
C LEU A 48 -9.60 6.15 8.28
N ASP A 49 -8.91 6.41 9.39
CA ASP A 49 -8.62 5.43 10.45
C ASP A 49 -9.83 5.27 11.39
N ASP A 50 -10.93 4.80 10.82
CA ASP A 50 -12.24 4.61 11.44
C ASP A 50 -12.41 3.22 12.11
N GLY A 51 -11.35 2.42 12.15
CA GLY A 51 -11.36 1.04 12.63
C GLY A 51 -11.97 0.01 11.67
N ARG A 52 -12.50 0.44 10.52
CA ARG A 52 -13.15 -0.42 9.50
C ARG A 52 -12.45 -0.36 8.14
N THR A 53 -11.57 0.60 7.94
CA THR A 53 -10.76 0.77 6.73
C THR A 53 -9.32 0.29 6.95
N ALA A 54 -8.80 -0.51 6.03
CA ALA A 54 -7.38 -0.87 5.96
C ALA A 54 -6.68 -0.11 4.83
N GLU A 55 -5.36 0.07 4.92
CA GLU A 55 -4.54 0.67 3.86
C GLU A 55 -3.38 -0.26 3.49
N VAL A 56 -3.17 -0.52 2.20
CA VAL A 56 -1.91 -1.09 1.68
C VAL A 56 -0.89 0.03 1.67
N THR A 57 -0.16 0.18 2.79
CA THR A 57 0.76 1.31 2.95
C THR A 57 2.02 1.18 2.10
N ARG A 58 2.43 -0.07 1.82
CA ARG A 58 3.65 -0.40 1.07
C ARG A 58 3.41 -1.63 0.23
N LEU A 59 3.87 -1.60 -1.02
CA LEU A 59 3.94 -2.76 -1.90
C LEU A 59 5.22 -2.63 -2.72
N CYS A 60 5.99 -3.71 -2.77
CA CYS A 60 7.27 -3.75 -3.45
C CYS A 60 7.42 -5.09 -4.17
N THR A 61 7.89 -5.06 -5.42
CA THR A 61 8.19 -6.25 -6.22
C THR A 61 9.54 -6.05 -6.89
N ASP A 62 10.21 -7.14 -7.25
CA ASP A 62 11.43 -7.13 -8.05
C ASP A 62 11.20 -6.91 -9.56
N GLY A 63 9.93 -6.78 -9.99
CA GLY A 63 9.54 -6.67 -11.40
C GLY A 63 8.85 -7.91 -11.94
N THR A 64 8.69 -8.95 -11.12
CA THR A 64 7.93 -10.16 -11.46
C THR A 64 6.57 -9.84 -12.06
N PHE A 65 6.29 -10.47 -13.21
CA PHE A 65 5.07 -10.29 -13.98
C PHE A 65 3.84 -10.52 -13.11
N ASN A 66 2.85 -9.62 -13.19
CA ASN A 66 1.63 -9.62 -12.37
C ASN A 66 1.84 -9.61 -10.84
N GLY A 67 3.06 -9.37 -10.34
CA GLY A 67 3.32 -9.42 -8.90
C GLY A 67 2.51 -8.37 -8.11
N CYS A 68 2.43 -7.14 -8.64
CA CYS A 68 1.66 -6.07 -7.99
C CYS A 68 0.16 -6.38 -7.91
N SER A 69 -0.45 -6.83 -9.01
CA SER A 69 -1.89 -7.13 -9.05
C SER A 69 -2.24 -8.33 -8.18
N PHE A 70 -1.38 -9.36 -8.16
CA PHE A 70 -1.50 -10.50 -7.24
C PHE A 70 -1.53 -10.03 -5.78
N LEU A 71 -0.53 -9.24 -5.36
CA LEU A 71 -0.40 -8.76 -3.99
C LEU A 71 -1.58 -7.86 -3.57
N TYR A 72 -2.04 -6.95 -4.44
CA TYR A 72 -3.23 -6.14 -4.19
C TYR A 72 -4.50 -7.00 -4.02
N GLY A 73 -4.67 -8.03 -4.86
CA GLY A 73 -5.77 -8.99 -4.75
C GLY A 73 -5.72 -9.79 -3.45
N CYS A 74 -4.54 -10.26 -3.04
CA CYS A 74 -4.34 -10.95 -1.76
C CYS A 74 -4.66 -10.04 -0.57
N CYS A 75 -4.19 -8.79 -0.57
CA CYS A 75 -4.46 -7.86 0.51
C CYS A 75 -5.96 -7.58 0.68
N ALA A 76 -6.70 -7.40 -0.41
CA ALA A 76 -8.15 -7.19 -0.33
C ALA A 76 -8.89 -8.41 0.25
N ARG A 77 -8.49 -9.63 -0.16
CA ARG A 77 -9.08 -10.87 0.39
C ARG A 77 -8.79 -11.01 1.88
N ILE A 78 -7.55 -10.84 2.31
CA ILE A 78 -7.17 -10.95 3.73
C ILE A 78 -7.85 -9.86 4.57
N ALA A 79 -7.88 -8.61 4.09
CA ALA A 79 -8.55 -7.53 4.80
C ALA A 79 -10.04 -7.83 5.02
N ARG A 80 -10.72 -8.43 4.04
CA ARG A 80 -12.11 -8.88 4.18
C ARG A 80 -12.25 -9.94 5.27
N GLU A 81 -11.40 -10.97 5.26
CA GLU A 81 -11.42 -12.03 6.29
C GLU A 81 -11.10 -11.50 7.69
N MET A 82 -10.30 -10.43 7.79
CA MET A 82 -10.02 -9.75 9.06
C MET A 82 -11.17 -8.84 9.54
N GLY A 83 -12.27 -8.73 8.78
CA GLY A 83 -13.45 -7.94 9.14
C GLY A 83 -13.40 -6.46 8.71
N PHE A 84 -12.42 -6.05 7.91
CA PHE A 84 -12.43 -4.70 7.33
C PHE A 84 -13.54 -4.59 6.28
N ARG A 85 -14.16 -3.40 6.20
CA ARG A 85 -15.21 -3.08 5.22
C ARG A 85 -14.67 -2.40 3.97
N LYS A 86 -13.47 -1.85 4.06
CA LYS A 86 -12.82 -1.12 2.97
C LYS A 86 -11.33 -1.31 3.01
N ILE A 87 -10.70 -1.36 1.85
CA ILE A 87 -9.24 -1.25 1.73
C ILE A 87 -8.89 -0.16 0.73
N ILE A 88 -7.86 0.62 1.06
CA ILE A 88 -7.37 1.73 0.24
C ILE A 88 -5.87 1.62 -0.02
N THR A 89 -5.40 2.37 -1.02
CA THR A 89 -3.99 2.65 -1.25
C THR A 89 -3.84 3.98 -1.99
N TYR A 90 -2.64 4.52 -1.99
CA TYR A 90 -2.28 5.73 -2.72
C TYR A 90 -1.15 5.46 -3.69
N THR A 91 -1.28 6.00 -4.90
CA THR A 91 -0.21 6.08 -5.90
C THR A 91 0.03 7.55 -6.24
N LEU A 92 1.20 7.89 -6.76
CA LEU A 92 1.42 9.20 -7.39
C LEU A 92 0.50 9.36 -8.60
N ALA A 93 0.15 10.60 -8.91
CA ALA A 93 -0.73 10.93 -10.04
C ALA A 93 -0.18 10.47 -11.39
N GLU A 94 1.15 10.44 -11.51
CA GLU A 94 1.91 10.00 -12.69
C GLU A 94 1.93 8.47 -12.85
N GLU A 95 1.64 7.72 -11.78
CA GLU A 95 1.58 6.26 -11.84
C GLU A 95 0.25 5.84 -12.49
N ASN A 96 0.32 4.97 -13.49
CA ASN A 96 -0.84 4.60 -14.30
C ASN A 96 -1.90 3.76 -13.55
N GLY A 97 -1.58 3.18 -12.39
CA GLY A 97 -2.46 2.34 -11.59
C GLY A 97 -2.98 1.06 -12.28
N ALA A 98 -2.28 0.55 -13.30
CA ALA A 98 -2.73 -0.61 -14.09
C ALA A 98 -2.94 -1.87 -13.24
N SER A 99 -2.02 -2.17 -12.31
CA SER A 99 -2.12 -3.33 -11.43
C SER A 99 -3.31 -3.26 -10.46
N LEU A 100 -3.72 -2.04 -10.08
CA LEU A 100 -4.90 -1.82 -9.23
C LEU A 100 -6.18 -2.07 -10.02
N ARG A 101 -6.29 -1.55 -11.24
CA ARG A 101 -7.41 -1.85 -12.13
C ARG A 101 -7.52 -3.35 -12.43
N ALA A 102 -6.40 -3.99 -12.75
CA ALA A 102 -6.33 -5.44 -13.02
C ALA A 102 -6.75 -6.30 -11.82
N SER A 103 -6.61 -5.79 -10.60
CA SER A 103 -7.07 -6.46 -9.36
C SER A 103 -8.46 -6.01 -8.90
N GLY A 104 -9.21 -5.28 -9.74
CA GLY A 104 -10.58 -4.86 -9.49
C GLY A 104 -10.71 -3.77 -8.43
N TRP A 105 -9.74 -2.87 -8.32
CA TRP A 105 -9.82 -1.68 -7.47
C TRP A 105 -10.37 -0.50 -8.28
N SER A 106 -11.12 0.36 -7.60
CA SER A 106 -11.69 1.59 -8.18
C SER A 106 -10.79 2.79 -7.86
N CYS A 107 -10.57 3.66 -8.85
CA CYS A 107 -9.90 4.95 -8.61
C CYS A 107 -10.95 5.94 -8.10
N ALA A 108 -10.69 6.57 -6.96
CA ALA A 108 -11.53 7.66 -6.49
C ALA A 108 -11.41 8.88 -7.42
N PRO A 109 -12.49 9.65 -7.62
CA PRO A 109 -12.47 10.82 -8.51
C PRO A 109 -11.61 11.94 -7.92
N GLY A 110 -10.79 12.58 -8.77
CA GLY A 110 -9.90 13.69 -8.39
C GLY A 110 -8.62 13.26 -7.66
N PHE A 111 -7.69 14.21 -7.49
CA PHE A 111 -6.49 13.97 -6.69
C PHE A 111 -6.82 13.95 -5.20
N ARG A 112 -5.99 13.25 -4.43
CA ARG A 112 -6.12 13.10 -2.98
C ARG A 112 -4.82 13.51 -2.33
N GLY A 113 -4.78 14.76 -1.88
CA GLY A 113 -3.64 15.32 -1.17
C GLY A 113 -2.31 15.12 -1.90
N GLY A 114 -1.27 15.12 -1.09
CA GLY A 114 0.11 15.41 -1.48
C GLY A 114 0.71 16.29 -0.38
N GLY A 115 1.94 16.73 -0.56
CA GLY A 115 2.62 17.61 0.39
C GLY A 115 3.24 16.89 1.58
N SER A 116 3.59 17.69 2.58
CA SER A 116 4.30 17.26 3.77
C SER A 116 3.36 16.98 4.94
N TRP A 117 3.69 15.95 5.71
CA TRP A 117 3.11 15.75 7.03
C TRP A 117 3.87 16.48 8.14
N ASN A 118 4.94 17.19 7.79
CA ASN A 118 5.74 18.02 8.67
C ASN A 118 5.02 19.36 8.89
N VAL A 119 4.61 19.60 10.13
CA VAL A 119 3.99 20.87 10.55
C VAL A 119 4.62 21.30 11.87
N PRO A 120 4.67 22.61 12.21
CA PRO A 120 5.39 23.08 13.41
C PRO A 120 5.03 22.35 14.72
N GLY A 121 3.74 22.05 14.94
CA GLY A 121 3.28 21.32 16.12
C GLY A 121 3.48 19.80 16.08
N ARG A 122 3.97 19.25 14.97
CA ARG A 122 4.33 17.83 14.82
C ARG A 122 5.42 17.69 13.75
N PRO A 123 6.67 17.92 14.11
CA PRO A 123 7.79 17.77 13.19
C PRO A 123 7.86 16.34 12.65
N ARG A 124 8.03 16.18 11.34
CA ARG A 124 8.20 14.89 10.67
C ARG A 124 9.25 15.02 9.58
N ALA A 125 9.95 13.93 9.30
CA ALA A 125 10.78 13.86 8.11
C ALA A 125 9.93 14.08 6.85
N GLU A 126 10.44 14.90 5.94
CA GLU A 126 9.80 15.14 4.65
C GLU A 126 9.66 13.84 3.86
N SER A 127 8.50 13.67 3.22
CA SER A 127 8.30 12.59 2.27
C SER A 127 9.11 12.87 1.03
N ARG A 128 9.86 11.88 0.52
CA ARG A 128 10.53 12.00 -0.80
C ARG A 128 9.55 12.36 -1.92
N ASN A 129 8.30 11.92 -1.80
CA ASN A 129 7.26 12.17 -2.78
C ASN A 129 6.11 12.98 -2.15
N THR A 130 6.09 14.28 -2.46
CA THR A 130 5.04 15.25 -2.06
C THR A 130 4.10 15.57 -3.21
N GLY A 131 4.30 14.99 -4.40
CA GLY A 131 3.44 15.19 -5.55
C GLY A 131 1.98 14.77 -5.31
N PRO A 132 1.06 15.21 -6.19
CA PRO A 132 -0.35 14.86 -6.11
C PRO A 132 -0.52 13.34 -6.19
N LYS A 133 -1.46 12.81 -5.40
CA LYS A 133 -1.73 11.36 -5.35
C LYS A 133 -3.12 11.02 -5.86
N ARG A 134 -3.29 9.79 -6.32
CA ARG A 134 -4.59 9.16 -6.58
C ARG A 134 -4.84 8.13 -5.48
N MET A 135 -6.08 8.08 -5.00
CA MET A 135 -6.51 7.04 -4.07
C MET A 135 -7.25 5.96 -4.85
N TYR A 136 -6.85 4.71 -4.63
CA TYR A 136 -7.60 3.54 -5.07
C TYR A 136 -8.26 2.88 -3.87
N TYR A 137 -9.45 2.33 -4.07
CA TYR A 137 -10.20 1.67 -3.02
C TYR A 137 -10.92 0.42 -3.52
N LYS A 138 -11.26 -0.45 -2.58
CA LYS A 138 -12.17 -1.57 -2.77
C LYS A 138 -13.08 -1.69 -1.57
N GLU A 139 -14.39 -1.72 -1.83
CA GLU A 139 -15.37 -2.08 -0.80
C GLU A 139 -15.31 -3.60 -0.60
N LEU A 140 -15.23 -4.03 0.65
CA LEU A 140 -15.08 -5.42 1.06
C LEU A 140 -16.42 -5.87 1.63
N ARG A 141 -17.19 -6.57 0.79
CA ARG A 141 -18.46 -7.21 1.16
C ARG A 141 -18.19 -8.55 1.80
#